data_AF-X1C993-F1
#
_entry.id   AF-X1C993-F1
#
_cell.length_a   1.000
_cell.length_b   1.000
_cell.length_c   1.000
_cell.angle_alpha   90.00
_cell.angle_beta   90.00
_cell.angle_gamma   90.00
#
_symmetry.space_group_name_H-M   'P 1'
#
loop_
_entity.id
_entity.type
_entity.pdbx_description
1 polymer ?
#
loop_
_entity_poly.entity_id
_entity_poly.type
_entity_poly.pdbx_seq_one_letter_code
_entity_poly.pdbx_strand_id
1 'polypeptide(L)'
;AAVHQRNANKAAAQLFQKNIELVGMPEWTEEEHAFAKALQKELGKEETGMPTEVGKLRDRASTFVGGGSSDVGDVCLIAPTATIRFPGQVPGSIGHHWSSVASNYGSAAWKGLNAGAKSMAASAIDLLTRPKELKKLRDEFEAYAKEHPYKPFLPEDADPPLDLNEELMKKWRPLMEKFYIEKK
;
A
#
# COMPACT_ATOMS: atom_id res chain seq x y z
N ALA A 1 -6.36 -5.44 18.06
CA ALA A 1 -6.45 -5.77 16.62
C ALA A 1 -6.11 -7.23 16.46
N ALA A 2 -6.99 -8.01 15.83
CA ALA A 2 -6.80 -9.44 15.58
C ALA A 2 -6.17 -9.62 14.19
N VAL A 3 -4.98 -9.05 13.99
CA VAL A 3 -4.24 -9.13 12.72
C VAL A 3 -2.79 -9.47 13.01
N HIS A 4 -2.22 -10.37 12.21
CA HIS A 4 -0.83 -10.78 12.37
C HIS A 4 0.13 -9.65 12.03
N GLN A 5 1.33 -9.69 12.61
CA GLN A 5 2.38 -8.75 12.26
C GLN A 5 2.81 -8.98 10.81
N ARG A 6 2.85 -7.90 10.02
CA ARG A 6 3.25 -7.99 8.64
C ARG A 6 4.74 -8.34 8.50
N ASN A 7 5.03 -9.43 7.81
CA ASN A 7 6.37 -9.89 7.48
C ASN A 7 6.60 -9.83 5.96
N ALA A 8 7.50 -8.94 5.50
CA ALA A 8 7.83 -8.86 4.08
C ALA A 8 8.92 -9.87 3.71
N ASN A 9 8.71 -10.61 2.62
CA ASN A 9 9.69 -11.50 1.99
C ASN A 9 10.77 -10.67 1.26
N LYS A 10 12.02 -10.84 1.69
CA LYS A 10 13.17 -10.05 1.23
C LYS A 10 13.49 -10.35 -0.24
N ALA A 11 13.49 -11.62 -0.65
CA ALA A 11 13.72 -12.01 -2.04
C ALA A 11 12.67 -11.37 -2.98
N ALA A 12 11.40 -11.36 -2.57
CA ALA A 12 10.34 -10.67 -3.33
C ALA A 12 10.59 -9.16 -3.40
N ALA A 13 10.93 -8.52 -2.28
CA ALA A 13 11.22 -7.09 -2.26
C ALA A 13 12.41 -6.70 -3.16
N GLN A 14 13.46 -7.53 -3.20
CA GLN A 14 14.62 -7.32 -4.08
C GLN A 14 14.27 -7.51 -5.55
N LEU A 15 13.45 -8.51 -5.88
CA LEU A 15 12.95 -8.71 -7.23
C LEU A 15 12.11 -7.51 -7.68
N PHE A 16 11.19 -7.07 -6.83
CA PHE A 16 10.30 -5.94 -7.13
C PHE A 16 11.09 -4.64 -7.27
N GLN A 17 12.11 -4.42 -6.43
CA GLN A 17 12.97 -3.25 -6.52
C GLN A 17 13.66 -3.16 -7.89
N LYS A 18 14.20 -4.27 -8.43
CA LYS A 18 14.82 -4.28 -9.77
C LYS A 18 13.83 -3.86 -10.86
N ASN A 19 12.57 -4.27 -10.73
CA ASN A 19 11.53 -3.91 -11.69
C ASN A 19 11.05 -2.46 -11.53
N ILE A 20 11.04 -1.93 -10.30
CA ILE A 20 10.80 -0.50 -10.06
C ILE A 20 11.92 0.33 -10.69
N GLU A 21 13.18 -0.08 -10.54
CA GLU A 21 14.34 0.58 -11.15
C GLU A 21 14.32 0.50 -12.68
N LEU A 22 13.90 -0.64 -13.24
CA LEU A 22 13.72 -0.82 -14.68
C LEU A 22 12.64 0.12 -15.26
N VAL A 23 11.53 0.29 -14.54
CA VAL A 23 10.40 1.13 -14.98
C VAL A 23 10.72 2.62 -14.79
N GLY A 24 11.42 2.96 -13.71
CA GLY A 24 11.76 4.34 -13.38
C GLY A 24 10.59 5.17 -12.84
N MET A 25 10.85 6.46 -12.66
CA MET A 25 9.84 7.44 -12.23
C MET A 25 9.10 8.03 -13.44
N PRO A 26 7.81 8.36 -13.32
CA PRO A 26 7.13 9.16 -14.33
C PRO A 26 7.74 10.55 -14.47
N GLU A 27 7.65 11.12 -15.66
CA GLU A 27 7.92 12.54 -15.88
C GLU A 27 6.76 13.39 -15.36
N TRP A 28 7.06 14.25 -14.40
CA TRP A 28 6.09 15.19 -13.83
C TRP A 28 6.10 16.51 -14.59
N THR A 29 4.94 17.13 -14.73
CA THR A 29 4.87 18.48 -15.32
C THR A 29 5.22 19.55 -14.29
N GLU A 30 5.49 20.76 -14.77
CA GLU A 30 5.70 21.92 -13.90
C GLU A 30 4.47 22.20 -13.01
N GLU A 31 3.26 21.99 -13.52
CA GLU A 31 2.02 22.13 -12.73
C GLU A 31 1.91 21.08 -11.63
N GLU A 32 2.32 19.84 -11.90
CA GLU A 32 2.33 18.76 -10.90
C GLU A 32 3.37 19.03 -9.80
N HIS A 33 4.55 19.54 -10.17
CA HIS A 33 5.53 20.02 -9.20
C HIS A 33 5.03 21.22 -8.40
N ALA A 34 4.38 22.19 -9.05
CA ALA A 34 3.84 23.37 -8.39
C ALA A 34 2.73 23.00 -7.38
N PHE A 35 1.82 22.10 -7.75
CA PHE A 35 0.81 21.56 -6.84
C PHE A 35 1.44 20.85 -5.65
N ALA A 36 2.43 19.97 -5.89
CA ALA A 36 3.13 19.26 -4.83
C ALA A 36 3.81 20.21 -3.84
N LYS A 37 4.49 21.26 -4.34
CA LYS A 37 5.13 22.30 -3.50
C LYS A 37 4.10 23.09 -2.69
N ALA A 38 2.99 23.50 -3.31
CA ALA A 38 1.92 24.18 -2.60
C ALA A 38 1.35 23.31 -1.46
N LEU A 39 1.08 22.03 -1.72
CA LEU A 39 0.60 21.11 -0.69
C LEU A 39 1.64 20.90 0.42
N GLN A 40 2.93 20.78 0.08
CA GLN A 40 4.01 20.68 1.05
C GLN A 40 4.09 21.91 1.95
N LYS A 41 3.98 23.11 1.37
CA LYS A 41 3.96 24.38 2.09
C LYS A 41 2.82 24.44 3.10
N GLU A 42 1.60 24.09 2.68
CA GLU A 42 0.42 24.05 3.57
C GLU A 42 0.58 23.05 4.72
N LEU A 43 1.35 21.99 4.51
CA LEU A 43 1.66 20.99 5.54
C LEU A 43 2.89 21.33 6.39
N GLY A 44 3.51 22.51 6.17
CA GLY A 44 4.75 22.92 6.84
C GLY A 44 5.93 21.97 6.55
N LYS A 45 5.97 21.40 5.34
CA LYS A 45 7.04 20.52 4.86
C LYS A 45 7.96 21.26 3.88
N GLU A 46 9.13 20.70 3.64
CA GLU A 46 10.05 21.20 2.62
C GLU A 46 9.43 21.09 1.21
N GLU A 47 9.46 22.19 0.45
CA GLU A 47 8.84 22.34 -0.87
C GLU A 47 9.69 21.70 -1.99
N THR A 48 9.89 20.39 -1.89
CA THR A 48 10.69 19.59 -2.83
C THR A 48 9.95 19.22 -4.13
N GLY A 49 8.62 19.32 -4.16
CA GLY A 49 7.79 18.89 -5.27
C GLY A 49 7.64 17.37 -5.38
N MET A 50 7.36 16.87 -6.59
CA MET A 50 7.28 15.44 -6.88
C MET A 50 8.67 14.79 -7.00
N PRO A 51 8.84 13.54 -6.56
CA PRO A 51 10.13 12.85 -6.61
C PRO A 51 10.49 12.43 -8.04
N THR A 52 11.70 12.70 -8.49
CA THR A 52 12.18 12.34 -9.85
C THR A 52 13.07 11.09 -9.87
N GLU A 53 13.52 10.62 -8.70
CA GLU A 53 14.38 9.45 -8.57
C GLU A 53 13.69 8.30 -7.85
N VAL A 54 14.04 7.07 -8.24
CA VAL A 54 13.58 5.86 -7.55
C VAL A 54 14.27 5.74 -6.19
N GLY A 55 13.48 5.58 -5.13
CA GLY A 55 14.00 5.32 -3.80
C GLY A 55 14.71 3.97 -3.71
N LYS A 56 15.80 3.91 -2.92
CA LYS A 56 16.51 2.67 -2.65
C LYS A 56 15.72 1.78 -1.68
N LEU A 57 15.77 0.47 -1.91
CA LEU A 57 15.29 -0.52 -0.95
C LEU A 57 16.06 -0.35 0.38
N ARG A 58 15.33 -0.35 1.49
CA ARG A 58 15.89 -0.23 2.84
C ARG A 58 15.84 -1.57 3.55
N ASP A 59 16.80 -1.80 4.44
CA ASP A 59 16.72 -2.94 5.35
C ASP A 59 15.53 -2.80 6.30
N ARG A 60 15.10 -3.95 6.83
CA ARG A 60 14.09 -3.97 7.88
C ARG A 60 14.60 -3.19 9.08
N ALA A 61 13.76 -2.29 9.60
CA ALA A 61 14.06 -1.61 10.86
C ALA A 61 14.29 -2.64 11.97
N SER A 62 15.36 -2.46 12.75
CA SER A 62 15.70 -3.34 13.87
C SER A 62 14.66 -3.29 14.99
N THR A 63 13.93 -2.19 15.08
CA THR A 63 12.85 -1.97 16.04
C THR A 63 11.51 -1.83 15.32
N PHE A 64 10.52 -2.59 15.77
CA PHE A 64 9.14 -2.42 15.31
C PHE A 64 8.53 -1.19 16.01
N VAL A 65 8.32 -0.12 15.25
CA VAL A 65 7.75 1.14 15.74
C VAL A 65 6.26 1.30 15.36
N GLY A 66 5.60 0.21 14.97
CA GLY A 66 4.24 0.21 14.44
C GLY A 66 4.18 0.13 12.90
N GLY A 67 2.97 0.08 12.36
CA GLY A 67 2.71 -0.07 10.93
C GLY A 67 1.24 0.07 10.57
N GLY A 68 0.92 -0.04 9.28
CA GLY A 68 -0.47 -0.02 8.80
C GLY A 68 -1.27 -1.22 9.30
N SER A 69 -2.52 -0.99 9.70
CA SER A 69 -3.46 -2.05 10.08
C SER A 69 -4.09 -2.65 8.81
N SER A 70 -3.55 -3.77 8.33
CA SER A 70 -4.02 -4.45 7.13
C SER A 70 -3.98 -5.97 7.33
N ASP A 71 -4.99 -6.64 6.77
CA ASP A 71 -5.13 -8.08 6.56
C ASP A 71 -3.96 -8.75 5.83
N VAL A 72 -3.10 -7.99 5.14
CA VAL A 72 -1.85 -8.48 4.54
C VAL A 72 -0.93 -9.13 5.58
N GLY A 73 -1.10 -8.80 6.87
CA GLY A 73 -0.45 -9.52 7.98
C GLY A 73 -0.77 -11.01 8.00
N ASP A 74 -2.01 -11.41 7.74
CA ASP A 74 -2.40 -12.82 7.65
C ASP A 74 -1.86 -13.47 6.37
N VAL A 75 -1.96 -12.76 5.24
CA VAL A 75 -1.49 -13.25 3.93
C VAL A 75 0.00 -13.60 3.94
N CYS A 76 0.81 -12.81 4.65
CA CYS A 76 2.25 -13.03 4.69
C CYS A 76 2.69 -14.26 5.49
N LEU A 77 1.78 -14.90 6.23
CA LEU A 77 1.99 -16.22 6.86
C LEU A 77 1.56 -17.40 5.96
N ILE A 78 0.87 -17.12 4.85
CA ILE A 78 0.35 -18.13 3.93
C ILE A 78 1.10 -18.14 2.59
N ALA A 79 1.61 -16.99 2.13
CA ALA A 79 2.33 -16.88 0.87
C ALA A 79 3.48 -15.86 0.92
N PRO A 80 4.53 -16.02 0.07
CA PRO A 80 5.57 -15.01 -0.10
C PRO A 80 4.97 -13.65 -0.46
N THR A 81 5.20 -12.64 0.38
CA THR A 81 4.51 -11.34 0.29
C THR A 81 5.48 -10.17 0.41
N ALA A 82 5.39 -9.20 -0.50
CA ALA A 82 6.07 -7.91 -0.42
C ALA A 82 5.17 -6.82 -1.02
N THR A 83 5.48 -5.54 -0.79
CA THR A 83 4.68 -4.41 -1.31
C THR A 83 5.46 -3.60 -2.32
N ILE A 84 4.81 -3.28 -3.42
CA ILE A 84 5.21 -2.22 -4.34
C ILE A 84 4.44 -0.97 -3.92
N ARG A 85 5.16 0.13 -3.65
CA ARG A 85 4.54 1.44 -3.41
C ARG A 85 4.48 2.20 -4.72
N PHE A 86 3.30 2.65 -5.08
CA PHE A 86 3.09 3.35 -6.33
C PHE A 86 3.49 4.82 -6.13
N PRO A 87 4.25 5.42 -7.05
CA PRO A 87 4.48 6.86 -7.03
C PRO A 87 3.15 7.58 -7.34
N GLY A 88 3.07 8.88 -7.07
CA GLY A 88 1.90 9.72 -7.38
C GLY A 88 1.32 10.45 -6.18
N GLN A 89 1.51 9.91 -4.97
CA GLN A 89 1.22 10.65 -3.74
C GLN A 89 2.31 11.70 -3.48
N VAL A 90 1.91 12.94 -3.17
CA VAL A 90 2.84 14.03 -2.86
C VAL A 90 3.62 13.72 -1.58
N PRO A 91 4.97 13.80 -1.59
CA PRO A 91 5.80 13.60 -0.40
C PRO A 91 5.41 14.56 0.72
N GLY A 92 5.27 14.04 1.94
CA GLY A 92 4.86 14.82 3.12
C GLY A 92 3.35 14.82 3.39
N SER A 93 2.53 14.31 2.47
CA SER A 93 1.11 14.04 2.73
C SER A 93 0.92 13.01 3.85
N ILE A 94 -0.20 13.10 4.55
CA ILE A 94 -0.49 12.32 5.76
C ILE A 94 -1.61 11.34 5.44
N GLY A 95 -1.46 10.07 5.84
CA GLY A 95 -2.51 9.07 5.65
C GLY A 95 -3.78 9.44 6.42
N HIS A 96 -4.96 9.14 5.85
CA HIS A 96 -6.27 9.43 6.46
C HIS A 96 -6.52 10.94 6.70
N HIS A 97 -5.85 11.80 5.94
CA HIS A 97 -5.94 13.26 6.03
C HIS A 97 -6.35 13.85 4.67
N TRP A 98 -6.90 15.06 4.68
CA TRP A 98 -7.36 15.73 3.45
C TRP A 98 -6.25 15.86 2.39
N SER A 99 -4.99 15.97 2.83
CA SER A 99 -3.85 16.04 1.91
C SER A 99 -3.64 14.75 1.11
N SER A 100 -4.02 13.58 1.64
CA SER A 100 -4.04 12.34 0.84
C SER A 100 -5.15 12.36 -0.21
N VAL A 101 -6.33 12.90 0.13
CA VAL A 101 -7.44 13.02 -0.83
C VAL A 101 -7.07 13.97 -1.97
N ALA A 102 -6.47 15.12 -1.63
CA ALA A 102 -6.03 16.11 -2.60
C ALA A 102 -4.91 15.58 -3.52
N SER A 103 -3.96 14.79 -2.98
CA SER A 103 -2.81 14.29 -3.75
C SER A 103 -3.07 13.03 -4.56
N ASN A 104 -4.02 12.18 -4.15
CA ASN A 104 -4.29 10.91 -4.83
C ASN A 104 -5.32 11.03 -5.97
N TYR A 105 -5.37 12.19 -6.63
CA TYR A 105 -6.22 12.46 -7.78
C TYR A 105 -5.45 13.28 -8.84
N GLY A 106 -5.92 13.23 -10.08
CA GLY A 106 -5.36 14.01 -11.18
C GLY A 106 -4.20 13.29 -11.90
N SER A 107 -3.57 14.01 -12.83
CA SER A 107 -2.58 13.44 -13.76
C SER A 107 -1.38 12.81 -13.06
N ALA A 108 -0.88 13.40 -11.97
CA ALA A 108 0.23 12.86 -11.19
C ALA A 108 -0.11 11.49 -10.59
N ALA A 109 -1.31 11.34 -10.02
CA ALA A 109 -1.78 10.07 -9.48
C ALA A 109 -1.91 9.00 -10.59
N TRP A 110 -2.42 9.36 -11.77
CA TRP A 110 -2.55 8.41 -12.90
C TRP A 110 -1.19 7.99 -13.50
N LYS A 111 -0.27 8.94 -13.68
CA LYS A 111 1.11 8.65 -14.12
C LYS A 111 1.80 7.71 -13.13
N GLY A 112 1.63 8.00 -11.84
CA GLY A 112 2.12 7.19 -10.75
C GLY A 112 1.54 5.77 -10.73
N LEU A 113 0.22 5.68 -10.91
CA LEU A 113 -0.51 4.41 -11.03
C LEU A 113 0.04 3.55 -12.17
N ASN A 114 0.27 4.16 -13.33
CA ASN A 114 0.80 3.46 -14.49
C ASN A 114 2.24 2.94 -14.27
N ALA A 115 3.12 3.71 -13.61
CA ALA A 115 4.47 3.24 -13.29
C ALA A 115 4.45 2.08 -12.27
N GLY A 116 3.62 2.18 -11.22
CA GLY A 116 3.45 1.09 -10.27
C GLY A 116 2.89 -0.18 -10.92
N ALA A 117 1.87 -0.04 -11.79
CA ALA A 117 1.27 -1.16 -12.50
C ALA A 117 2.27 -1.85 -13.45
N LYS A 118 3.11 -1.09 -14.16
CA LYS A 118 4.21 -1.64 -14.98
C LYS A 118 5.21 -2.43 -14.12
N SER A 119 5.57 -1.91 -12.94
CA SER A 119 6.49 -2.57 -12.01
C SER A 119 5.92 -3.89 -11.47
N MET A 120 4.62 -3.91 -11.16
CA MET A 120 3.89 -5.13 -10.78
C MET A 120 3.85 -6.14 -11.93
N ALA A 121 3.53 -5.70 -13.15
CA ALA A 121 3.45 -6.56 -14.33
C ALA A 121 4.81 -7.19 -14.68
N ALA A 122 5.89 -6.40 -14.69
CA ALA A 122 7.25 -6.90 -14.90
C ALA A 122 7.64 -7.93 -13.83
N SER A 123 7.26 -7.69 -12.57
CA SER A 123 7.49 -8.63 -11.48
C SER A 123 6.70 -9.94 -11.65
N ALA A 124 5.46 -9.87 -12.11
CA ALA A 124 4.68 -11.06 -12.41
C ALA A 124 5.31 -11.87 -13.56
N ILE A 125 5.75 -11.21 -14.64
CA ILE A 125 6.46 -11.84 -15.76
C ILE A 125 7.72 -12.55 -15.25
N ASP A 126 8.52 -11.89 -14.43
CA ASP A 126 9.73 -12.48 -13.85
C ASP A 126 9.45 -13.72 -13.02
N LEU A 127 8.39 -13.70 -12.20
CA LEU A 127 8.00 -14.86 -11.38
C LEU A 127 7.48 -16.03 -12.23
N LEU A 128 6.78 -15.74 -13.34
CA LEU A 128 6.24 -16.75 -14.26
C LEU A 128 7.31 -17.35 -15.18
N THR A 129 8.33 -16.58 -15.55
CA THR A 129 9.32 -16.97 -16.58
C THR A 129 10.69 -17.35 -16.01
N ARG A 130 11.01 -16.97 -14.76
CA ARG A 130 12.30 -17.24 -14.12
C ARG A 130 12.12 -18.13 -12.89
N PRO A 131 12.06 -19.46 -13.06
CA PRO A 131 11.76 -20.39 -11.96
C PRO A 131 12.77 -20.31 -10.81
N LYS A 132 14.02 -19.91 -11.09
CA LYS A 132 15.05 -19.68 -10.06
C LYS A 132 14.70 -18.52 -9.13
N GLU A 133 14.08 -17.45 -9.63
CA GLU A 133 13.65 -16.33 -8.78
C GLU A 133 12.46 -16.74 -7.91
N LEU A 134 11.45 -17.39 -8.50
CA LEU A 134 10.32 -17.92 -7.74
C LEU A 134 10.77 -18.89 -6.64
N LYS A 135 11.73 -19.76 -6.92
CA LYS A 135 12.28 -20.69 -5.93
C LYS A 135 12.91 -19.95 -4.74
N LYS A 136 13.67 -18.88 -4.97
CA LYS A 136 14.27 -18.08 -3.87
C LYS A 136 13.20 -17.52 -2.92
N LEU A 137 12.12 -16.97 -3.49
CA LEU A 137 11.00 -16.44 -2.71
C LEU A 137 10.33 -17.52 -1.87
N ARG A 138 10.11 -18.70 -2.46
CA ARG A 138 9.52 -19.87 -1.80
C ARG A 138 10.40 -20.41 -0.69
N ASP A 139 11.69 -20.64 -0.96
CA ASP A 139 12.65 -21.17 0.02
C ASP A 139 12.71 -20.27 1.26
N GLU A 140 12.80 -18.94 1.07
CA GLU A 140 12.80 -17.97 2.18
C GLU A 140 11.48 -18.01 2.96
N PHE A 141 10.35 -18.04 2.27
CA PHE A 141 9.03 -18.11 2.90
C PHE A 141 8.82 -19.41 3.68
N GLU A 142 9.19 -20.55 3.12
CA GLU A 142 9.02 -21.86 3.76
C GLU A 142 9.89 -22.02 5.00
N ALA A 143 11.10 -21.45 5.00
CA ALA A 143 11.93 -21.37 6.19
C ALA A 143 11.24 -20.53 7.29
N TYR A 144 10.71 -19.36 6.93
CA TYR A 144 10.00 -18.48 7.86
C TYR A 144 8.71 -19.13 8.40
N ALA A 145 7.90 -19.73 7.54
CA ALA A 145 6.60 -20.31 7.87
C ALA A 145 6.70 -21.52 8.82
N LYS A 146 7.82 -22.26 8.81
CA LYS A 146 8.07 -23.36 9.77
C LYS A 146 8.17 -22.85 11.21
N GLU A 147 8.75 -21.67 11.40
CA GLU A 147 8.88 -21.04 12.71
C GLU A 147 7.64 -20.21 13.08
N HIS A 148 6.84 -19.81 12.08
CA HIS A 148 5.71 -18.89 12.21
C HIS A 148 4.45 -19.47 11.54
N PRO A 149 3.89 -20.58 12.07
CA PRO A 149 2.69 -21.18 11.50
C PRO A 149 1.50 -20.22 11.61
N TYR A 150 0.69 -20.15 10.55
CA TYR A 150 -0.55 -19.39 10.59
C TYR A 150 -1.52 -19.98 11.62
N LYS A 151 -2.10 -19.10 12.45
CA LYS A 151 -3.20 -19.43 13.36
C LYS A 151 -4.26 -18.33 13.28
N PRO A 152 -5.51 -18.63 12.94
CA PRO A 152 -6.57 -17.62 12.95
C PRO A 152 -6.77 -17.09 14.37
N PHE A 153 -6.99 -15.78 14.51
CA PHE A 153 -7.40 -15.19 15.78
C PHE A 153 -8.91 -15.32 16.04
N LEU A 154 -9.67 -15.59 14.98
CA LEU A 154 -11.10 -15.82 15.06
C LEU A 154 -11.39 -17.30 15.37
N PRO A 155 -12.37 -17.59 16.25
CA PRO A 155 -12.97 -18.92 16.36
C PRO A 155 -13.52 -19.44 15.02
N GLU A 156 -13.68 -20.75 14.91
CA GLU A 156 -14.24 -21.40 13.70
C GLU A 156 -15.70 -21.00 13.45
N ASP A 157 -16.44 -20.70 14.51
CA ASP A 157 -17.85 -20.28 14.50
C ASP A 157 -18.04 -18.75 14.59
N ALA A 158 -16.98 -17.99 14.31
CA ALA A 158 -17.04 -16.53 14.35
C ALA A 158 -17.91 -15.95 13.22
N ASP A 159 -19.07 -15.39 13.57
CA ASP A 159 -19.90 -14.62 12.66
C ASP A 159 -19.68 -13.10 12.82
N PRO A 160 -19.69 -12.32 11.73
CA PRO A 160 -19.59 -10.87 11.81
C PRO A 160 -20.85 -10.29 12.49
N PRO A 161 -20.71 -9.33 13.42
CA PRO A 161 -21.86 -8.70 14.06
C PRO A 161 -22.55 -7.73 13.08
N LEU A 162 -23.56 -8.23 12.36
CA LEU A 162 -24.28 -7.46 11.33
C LEU A 162 -25.06 -6.26 11.91
N ASP A 163 -25.45 -6.37 13.19
CA ASP A 163 -26.29 -5.38 13.87
C ASP A 163 -25.51 -4.41 14.78
N LEU A 164 -24.16 -4.43 14.72
CA LEU A 164 -23.29 -3.64 15.60
C LEU A 164 -23.65 -2.14 15.64
N ASN A 165 -24.11 -1.59 14.51
CA ASN A 165 -24.47 -0.18 14.37
C ASN A 165 -25.97 0.05 14.15
N GLU A 166 -26.81 -0.97 14.33
CA GLU A 166 -28.23 -0.92 13.95
C GLU A 166 -28.96 0.30 14.56
N GLU A 167 -28.80 0.51 15.86
CA GLU A 167 -29.43 1.62 16.59
C GLU A 167 -28.95 3.00 16.11
N LEU A 168 -27.65 3.15 15.84
CA LEU A 168 -27.09 4.39 15.28
C LEU A 168 -27.63 4.63 13.87
N MET A 169 -27.70 3.58 13.05
CA MET A 169 -28.19 3.69 11.68
C MET A 169 -29.68 4.04 11.65
N LYS A 170 -30.51 3.41 12.49
CA LYS A 170 -31.94 3.78 12.65
C LYS A 170 -32.12 5.25 13.03
N LYS A 171 -31.28 5.76 13.95
CA LYS A 171 -31.36 7.14 14.41
C LYS A 171 -30.89 8.16 13.36
N TRP A 172 -29.74 7.92 12.73
CA TRP A 172 -29.06 8.96 11.94
C TRP A 172 -29.33 8.86 10.44
N ARG A 173 -29.55 7.65 9.89
CA ARG A 173 -29.74 7.47 8.44
C ARG A 173 -30.90 8.31 7.89
N PRO A 174 -32.11 8.34 8.49
CA PRO A 174 -33.20 9.16 7.96
C PRO A 174 -32.89 10.67 7.94
N LEU A 175 -32.07 11.13 8.90
CA LEU A 175 -31.64 12.53 8.98
C LEU A 175 -30.54 12.87 7.97
N MET A 176 -29.73 11.89 7.57
CA MET A 176 -28.68 12.03 6.56
C MET A 176 -29.23 11.92 5.14
N GLU A 177 -30.26 11.10 4.92
CA GLU A 177 -30.83 10.82 3.60
C GLU A 177 -31.27 12.07 2.83
N LYS A 178 -31.79 13.09 3.53
CA LYS A 178 -32.16 14.38 2.91
C LYS A 178 -30.98 15.17 2.31
N PHE A 179 -29.75 14.83 2.67
CA PHE A 179 -28.52 15.46 2.15
C PHE A 179 -27.80 14.57 1.15
N TYR A 180 -28.29 13.36 0.88
CA TYR A 180 -27.73 12.53 -0.15
C TYR A 180 -27.99 13.22 -1.49
N ILE A 181 -26.91 13.58 -2.18
CA ILE A 181 -26.97 14.04 -3.56
C ILE A 181 -27.62 12.90 -4.34
N GLU A 182 -28.70 13.21 -5.06
CA GLU A 182 -29.64 12.26 -5.69
C GLU A 182 -29.00 10.94 -6.16
N LYS A 183 -29.74 9.85 -5.92
CA LYS A 183 -29.41 8.50 -6.40
C LYS A 183 -29.10 8.53 -7.90
N LYS A 184 -27.90 8.08 -8.28
CA LYS A 184 -27.72 7.43 -9.58
C LYS A 184 -28.54 6.14 -9.62
#